data_AF-A0A961HN54-F1
#
_entry.id   AF-A0A961HN54-F1
#
_cell.length_a   1.000
_cell.length_b   1.000
_cell.length_c   1.000
_cell.angle_alpha   90.00
_cell.angle_beta   90.00
_cell.angle_gamma   90.00
#
_symmetry.space_group_name_H-M   'P 1'
#
loop_
_entity.id
_entity.type
_entity.pdbx_description
1 polymer ?
#
loop_
_entity_poly.entity_id
_entity_poly.type
_entity_poly.pdbx_seq_one_letter_code
_entity_poly.pdbx_strand_id
1 'polypeptide(L)'
;MSELRPAGFPLWWEGYAAPSPAAVPPAEALPSQADVVIVGGGFTGLWTAYYLLRDAAHLSVLVLEAEHVGFGASGRNGGWVSALFPVDATTLAALVGVATCKGATLFEPTLGRALLAIGMRADAADDFSRHAAALGFIVEAADPRRAIAACAGAPACRSGCMPARDVADAVTGAAAAILDGTVTLHISGCPKGCANPRAATLALVGSDAGLALSVNGRAAEAVPTGCATTDLVAATARLAATIDRERRPGETAAASIARLGASGLASALCPEPAHA
;
A
#
# COMPACT_ATOMS: atom_id res chain seq x y z
N MET A 1 -17.00 25.71 0.25
CA MET A 1 -15.98 24.71 -0.11
C MET A 1 -16.31 23.45 0.65
N SER A 2 -16.80 22.43 -0.07
CA SER A 2 -17.26 21.16 0.52
C SER A 2 -16.19 20.58 1.43
N GLU A 3 -16.54 20.26 2.67
CA GLU A 3 -15.72 19.42 3.53
C GLU A 3 -15.46 18.10 2.79
N LEU A 4 -14.22 17.92 2.34
CA LEU A 4 -13.76 16.69 1.73
C LEU A 4 -13.73 15.62 2.83
N ARG A 5 -14.14 14.40 2.47
CA ARG A 5 -14.20 13.29 3.41
C ARG A 5 -12.82 12.77 3.82
N PRO A 6 -12.75 12.07 4.97
CA PRO A 6 -11.54 11.40 5.41
C PRO A 6 -10.95 10.47 4.35
N ALA A 7 -9.64 10.51 4.20
CA ALA A 7 -8.91 9.54 3.39
C ALA A 7 -9.24 8.10 3.82
N GLY A 8 -9.70 7.29 2.86
CA GLY A 8 -10.10 5.89 3.12
C GLY A 8 -11.30 5.41 2.29
N PHE A 9 -12.19 6.33 1.91
CA PHE A 9 -13.38 6.01 1.12
C PHE A 9 -13.16 6.08 -0.41
N PRO A 10 -14.01 5.41 -1.22
CA PRO A 10 -13.95 5.49 -2.66
C PRO A 10 -14.19 6.93 -3.15
N LEU A 11 -13.48 7.36 -4.20
CA LEU A 11 -13.62 8.73 -4.71
C LEU A 11 -15.05 9.06 -5.14
N TRP A 12 -15.77 8.09 -5.71
CA TRP A 12 -17.13 8.27 -6.21
C TRP A 12 -18.20 8.39 -5.10
N TRP A 13 -17.81 8.26 -3.82
CA TRP A 13 -18.66 8.62 -2.68
C TRP A 13 -18.56 10.10 -2.29
N GLU A 14 -17.69 10.90 -2.95
CA GLU A 14 -17.67 12.35 -2.76
C GLU A 14 -19.07 12.92 -3.04
N GLY A 15 -19.65 13.61 -2.04
CA GLY A 15 -20.98 14.21 -2.12
C GLY A 15 -22.18 13.36 -1.66
N TYR A 16 -22.00 12.06 -1.38
CA TYR A 16 -23.08 11.17 -0.90
C TYR A 16 -22.91 10.83 0.57
N ALA A 17 -23.91 10.91 1.47
CA ALA A 17 -23.78 10.52 2.88
C ALA A 17 -23.09 9.14 3.06
N ALA A 18 -22.11 9.05 3.97
CA ALA A 18 -21.42 7.78 4.23
C ALA A 18 -22.46 6.81 4.82
N PRO A 19 -22.56 5.57 4.33
CA PRO A 19 -23.40 4.58 4.98
C PRO A 19 -22.91 4.42 6.42
N SER A 20 -23.84 4.56 7.35
CA SER A 20 -23.57 4.26 8.76
C SER A 20 -23.08 2.82 8.87
N PRO A 21 -22.11 2.50 9.73
CA PRO A 21 -21.77 1.11 10.07
C PRO A 21 -23.01 0.30 10.51
N ALA A 22 -24.02 0.96 11.07
CA ALA A 22 -25.32 0.36 11.42
C ALA A 22 -26.22 0.05 10.21
N ALA A 23 -25.82 0.42 8.99
CA ALA A 23 -26.54 0.13 7.75
C ALA A 23 -26.14 -1.22 7.12
N VAL A 24 -25.11 -1.91 7.66
CA VAL A 24 -24.82 -3.29 7.26
C VAL A 24 -25.82 -4.20 7.97
N PRO A 25 -26.72 -4.89 7.23
CA PRO A 25 -27.65 -5.81 7.85
C PRO A 25 -26.84 -6.91 8.58
N PRO A 26 -27.23 -7.33 9.80
CA PRO A 26 -26.64 -8.50 10.42
C PRO A 26 -26.82 -9.72 9.50
N ALA A 27 -25.96 -10.72 9.61
CA ALA A 27 -25.97 -11.89 8.71
C ALA A 27 -27.34 -12.59 8.70
N GLU A 28 -28.03 -12.58 9.84
CA GLU A 28 -29.38 -13.11 10.05
C GLU A 28 -30.48 -12.31 9.36
N ALA A 29 -30.20 -11.06 8.96
CA ALA A 29 -31.10 -10.21 8.18
C ALA A 29 -30.87 -10.33 6.66
N LEU A 30 -29.87 -11.09 6.22
CA LEU A 30 -29.70 -11.40 4.80
C LEU A 30 -30.82 -12.35 4.35
N PRO A 31 -31.37 -12.16 3.14
CA PRO A 31 -32.37 -13.07 2.61
C PRO A 31 -31.78 -14.48 2.50
N SER A 32 -32.56 -15.48 2.90
CA SER A 32 -32.14 -16.89 2.86
C SER A 32 -32.04 -17.45 1.43
N GLN A 33 -32.61 -16.74 0.44
CA GLN A 33 -32.61 -17.09 -0.97
C GLN A 33 -32.54 -15.83 -1.85
N ALA A 34 -31.90 -15.95 -3.00
CA ALA A 34 -31.89 -14.97 -4.08
C ALA A 34 -31.73 -15.72 -5.42
N ASP A 35 -32.23 -15.14 -6.51
CA ASP A 35 -32.07 -15.72 -7.85
C ASP A 35 -30.61 -15.64 -8.32
N VAL A 36 -29.92 -14.54 -7.95
CA VAL A 36 -28.49 -14.36 -8.23
C VAL A 36 -27.78 -13.78 -7.01
N VAL A 37 -26.67 -14.41 -6.61
CA VAL A 37 -25.75 -13.88 -5.60
C VAL A 37 -24.46 -13.45 -6.26
N ILE A 38 -24.07 -12.19 -6.04
CA ILE A 38 -22.85 -11.58 -6.57
C ILE A 38 -21.91 -11.32 -5.39
N VAL A 39 -20.68 -11.85 -5.47
CA VAL A 39 -19.65 -11.61 -4.46
C VAL A 39 -18.66 -10.55 -4.98
N GLY A 40 -18.61 -9.43 -4.29
CA GLY A 40 -17.75 -8.27 -4.58
C GLY A 40 -18.55 -7.03 -4.99
N GLY A 41 -18.52 -5.99 -4.15
CA GLY A 41 -19.15 -4.69 -4.37
C GLY A 41 -18.31 -3.73 -5.21
N GLY A 42 -17.56 -4.25 -6.19
CA GLY A 42 -16.78 -3.46 -7.15
C GLY A 42 -17.56 -3.14 -8.43
N PHE A 43 -16.94 -2.44 -9.39
CA PHE A 43 -17.56 -2.11 -10.68
C PHE A 43 -18.11 -3.35 -11.38
N THR A 44 -17.35 -4.44 -11.46
CA THR A 44 -17.80 -5.67 -12.10
C THR A 44 -19.08 -6.22 -11.47
N GLY A 45 -19.13 -6.30 -10.13
CA GLY A 45 -20.30 -6.80 -9.42
C GLY A 45 -21.52 -5.89 -9.57
N LEU A 46 -21.34 -4.57 -9.40
CA LEU A 46 -22.42 -3.59 -9.52
C LEU A 46 -22.96 -3.49 -10.96
N TRP A 47 -22.09 -3.53 -11.98
CA TRP A 47 -22.51 -3.56 -13.37
C TRP A 47 -23.26 -4.85 -13.71
N THR A 48 -22.83 -5.97 -13.15
CA THR A 48 -23.53 -7.26 -13.31
C THR A 48 -24.94 -7.17 -12.74
N ALA A 49 -25.08 -6.67 -11.51
CA ALA A 49 -26.39 -6.47 -10.87
C ALA A 49 -27.29 -5.53 -11.69
N TYR A 50 -26.74 -4.41 -12.16
CA TYR A 50 -27.45 -3.44 -12.99
C TYR A 50 -27.99 -4.07 -14.28
N TYR A 51 -27.16 -4.79 -15.03
CA TYR A 51 -27.60 -5.39 -16.30
C TYR A 51 -28.60 -6.54 -16.09
N LEU A 52 -28.45 -7.34 -15.03
CA LEU A 52 -29.44 -8.36 -14.66
C LEU A 52 -30.81 -7.74 -14.38
N LEU A 53 -30.86 -6.69 -13.54
CA LEU A 53 -32.12 -6.04 -13.19
C LEU A 53 -32.72 -5.23 -14.34
N ARG A 54 -31.88 -4.72 -15.25
CA ARG A 54 -32.34 -4.05 -16.47
C ARG A 54 -33.03 -5.02 -17.42
N ASP A 55 -32.42 -6.19 -17.64
CA ASP A 55 -32.88 -7.17 -18.64
C ASP A 55 -33.96 -8.11 -18.06
N ALA A 56 -33.95 -8.33 -16.74
CA ALA A 56 -34.90 -9.18 -16.02
C ALA A 56 -35.22 -8.60 -14.63
N ALA A 57 -36.05 -7.56 -14.60
CA ALA A 57 -36.43 -6.83 -13.38
C ALA A 57 -37.14 -7.65 -12.28
N HIS A 58 -37.56 -8.88 -12.58
CA HIS A 58 -38.18 -9.79 -11.61
C HIS A 58 -37.16 -10.57 -10.78
N LEU A 59 -35.87 -10.56 -11.16
CA LEU A 59 -34.82 -11.25 -10.42
C LEU A 59 -34.56 -10.56 -9.07
N SER A 60 -34.44 -11.37 -8.03
CA SER A 60 -33.85 -10.98 -6.75
C SER A 60 -32.33 -11.14 -6.81
N VAL A 61 -31.61 -10.01 -6.73
CA VAL A 61 -30.14 -9.98 -6.82
C VAL A 61 -29.55 -9.53 -5.50
N LEU A 62 -28.72 -10.39 -4.88
CA LEU A 62 -27.99 -10.11 -3.65
C LEU A 62 -26.53 -9.82 -3.94
N VAL A 63 -26.02 -8.64 -3.58
CA VAL A 63 -24.59 -8.30 -3.67
C VAL A 63 -23.96 -8.36 -2.28
N LEU A 64 -22.92 -9.16 -2.13
CA LEU A 64 -22.17 -9.32 -0.89
C LEU A 64 -20.79 -8.65 -1.03
N GLU A 65 -20.41 -7.82 -0.05
CA GLU A 65 -19.10 -7.19 0.04
C GLU A 65 -18.58 -7.38 1.47
N ALA A 66 -17.30 -7.71 1.62
CA ALA A 66 -16.69 -8.00 2.92
C ALA A 66 -16.45 -6.74 3.74
N GLU A 67 -16.25 -5.61 3.06
CA GLU A 67 -15.97 -4.31 3.67
C GLU A 67 -17.11 -3.33 3.34
N HIS A 68 -16.84 -2.29 2.54
CA HIS A 68 -17.85 -1.40 1.98
C HIS A 68 -17.82 -1.44 0.46
N VAL A 69 -18.95 -1.14 -0.18
CA VAL A 69 -19.05 -1.09 -1.65
C VAL A 69 -17.97 -0.16 -2.20
N GLY A 70 -17.13 -0.68 -3.08
CA GLY A 70 -15.98 0.04 -3.63
C GLY A 70 -14.69 -0.02 -2.81
N PHE A 71 -14.61 -0.73 -1.67
CA PHE A 71 -13.37 -0.83 -0.88
C PHE A 71 -12.16 -1.36 -1.69
N GLY A 72 -12.43 -2.32 -2.58
CA GLY A 72 -11.44 -2.99 -3.41
C GLY A 72 -10.85 -2.12 -4.52
N ALA A 73 -10.39 -2.75 -5.60
CA ALA A 73 -9.77 -2.05 -6.74
C ALA A 73 -10.63 -0.86 -7.22
N SER A 74 -11.94 -1.07 -7.37
CA SER A 74 -12.88 -0.09 -7.94
C SER A 74 -13.01 1.24 -7.18
N GLY A 75 -12.63 1.34 -5.90
CA GLY A 75 -12.59 2.62 -5.17
C GLY A 75 -11.18 3.16 -4.91
N ARG A 76 -10.15 2.45 -5.37
CA ARG A 76 -8.76 2.93 -5.41
C ARG A 76 -8.55 3.75 -6.68
N ASN A 77 -7.39 4.38 -6.85
CA ASN A 77 -7.08 5.28 -7.97
C ASN A 77 -7.45 4.66 -9.33
N GLY A 78 -8.61 5.05 -9.86
CA GLY A 78 -9.15 4.63 -11.15
C GLY A 78 -9.89 3.29 -11.20
N GLY A 79 -9.73 2.37 -10.25
CA GLY A 79 -10.15 0.98 -10.47
C GLY A 79 -9.16 0.15 -11.29
N TRP A 80 -7.99 0.70 -11.59
CA TRP A 80 -7.08 0.13 -12.58
C TRP A 80 -6.06 -0.76 -11.88
N VAL A 81 -5.95 -1.99 -12.37
CA VAL A 81 -4.75 -2.78 -12.19
C VAL A 81 -3.78 -2.29 -13.25
N SER A 82 -2.79 -1.50 -12.82
CA SER A 82 -1.78 -0.97 -13.72
C SER A 82 -0.53 -1.85 -13.66
N ALA A 83 -0.06 -2.28 -14.84
CA ALA A 83 1.27 -2.86 -15.01
C ALA A 83 2.38 -1.80 -15.13
N LEU A 84 2.05 -0.51 -14.94
CA LEU A 84 3.03 0.56 -15.03
C LEU A 84 4.09 0.42 -13.93
N PHE A 85 5.33 0.71 -14.30
CA PHE A 85 6.45 0.77 -13.37
C PHE A 85 6.43 2.08 -12.59
N PRO A 86 6.86 2.09 -11.31
CA PRO A 86 7.03 3.30 -10.52
C PRO A 86 8.32 4.04 -10.90
N VAL A 87 8.61 4.14 -12.20
CA VAL A 87 9.72 4.89 -12.78
C VAL A 87 9.19 5.66 -13.98
N ASP A 88 9.82 6.77 -14.33
CA ASP A 88 9.42 7.53 -15.51
C ASP A 88 9.75 6.78 -16.81
N ALA A 89 9.07 7.14 -17.89
CA ALA A 89 9.20 6.48 -19.18
C ALA A 89 10.61 6.61 -19.77
N THR A 90 11.35 7.68 -19.46
CA THR A 90 12.71 7.89 -19.96
C THR A 90 13.67 6.92 -19.31
N THR A 91 13.58 6.76 -17.99
CA THR A 91 14.38 5.79 -17.22
C THR A 91 14.08 4.36 -17.66
N LEU A 92 12.80 4.02 -17.88
CA LEU A 92 12.42 2.70 -18.39
C LEU A 92 12.94 2.45 -19.81
N ALA A 93 12.84 3.43 -20.70
CA ALA A 93 13.36 3.33 -22.06
C ALA A 93 14.89 3.16 -22.08
N ALA A 94 15.62 3.86 -21.19
CA ALA A 94 17.05 3.68 -21.03
C ALA A 94 17.40 2.25 -20.58
N LEU A 95 16.70 1.71 -19.58
CA LEU A 95 16.91 0.33 -19.11
C LEU A 95 16.67 -0.69 -20.24
N VAL A 96 15.55 -0.56 -20.95
CA VAL A 96 15.18 -1.44 -22.08
C VAL A 96 16.22 -1.34 -23.19
N GLY A 97 16.66 -0.14 -23.55
CA GLY A 97 17.69 0.07 -24.57
C GLY A 97 19.00 -0.64 -24.23
N VAL A 98 19.47 -0.50 -22.98
CA VAL A 98 20.68 -1.19 -22.51
C VAL A 98 20.50 -2.72 -22.56
N ALA A 99 19.36 -3.23 -22.10
CA ALA A 99 19.06 -4.67 -22.14
C ALA A 99 19.01 -5.21 -23.57
N THR A 100 18.40 -4.48 -24.51
CA THR A 100 18.33 -4.88 -25.93
C THR A 100 19.70 -4.90 -26.59
N CYS A 101 20.58 -3.91 -26.35
CA CYS A 101 21.98 -3.97 -26.81
C CYS A 101 22.74 -5.20 -26.25
N LYS A 102 22.28 -5.72 -25.11
CA LYS A 102 22.81 -6.90 -24.43
C LYS A 102 22.11 -8.21 -24.82
N GLY A 103 21.23 -8.17 -25.81
CA GLY A 103 20.59 -9.34 -26.40
C GLY A 103 19.20 -9.66 -25.85
N ALA A 104 18.67 -8.89 -24.88
CA ALA A 104 17.30 -9.11 -24.43
C ALA A 104 16.30 -8.88 -25.56
N THR A 105 15.39 -9.84 -25.76
CA THR A 105 14.37 -9.84 -26.83
C THR A 105 12.96 -9.75 -26.30
N LEU A 106 12.74 -10.03 -25.01
CA LEU A 106 11.43 -10.00 -24.38
C LEU A 106 11.53 -9.36 -22.99
N PHE A 107 10.49 -8.61 -22.62
CA PHE A 107 10.39 -7.93 -21.35
C PHE A 107 9.04 -8.22 -20.70
N GLU A 108 9.05 -8.73 -19.46
CA GLU A 108 7.83 -9.13 -18.75
C GLU A 108 7.74 -8.50 -17.36
N PRO A 109 6.67 -7.76 -17.02
CA PRO A 109 6.42 -7.33 -15.66
C PRO A 109 6.06 -8.51 -14.76
N THR A 110 6.42 -8.42 -13.48
CA THR A 110 6.07 -9.44 -12.48
C THR A 110 5.19 -8.85 -11.37
N LEU A 111 4.49 -9.73 -10.65
CA LEU A 111 3.68 -9.38 -9.49
C LEU A 111 4.49 -8.70 -8.37
N GLY A 112 5.82 -8.86 -8.35
CA GLY A 112 6.73 -8.23 -7.41
C GLY A 112 7.16 -6.80 -7.79
N ARG A 113 6.58 -6.20 -8.84
CA ARG A 113 7.02 -4.91 -9.42
C ARG A 113 8.45 -4.99 -9.99
N ALA A 114 8.88 -6.17 -10.43
CA ALA A 114 10.12 -6.38 -11.16
C ALA A 114 9.86 -6.49 -12.66
N LEU A 115 10.88 -6.22 -13.47
CA LEU A 115 10.90 -6.40 -14.92
C LEU A 115 11.88 -7.53 -15.25
N LEU A 116 11.40 -8.58 -15.92
CA LEU A 116 12.26 -9.63 -16.47
C LEU A 116 12.74 -9.20 -17.85
N ALA A 117 14.05 -9.26 -18.08
CA ALA A 117 14.64 -9.12 -19.41
C ALA A 117 15.11 -10.51 -19.88
N ILE A 118 14.47 -11.04 -20.92
CA ILE A 118 14.61 -12.42 -21.38
C ILE A 118 15.41 -12.45 -22.69
N GLY A 119 16.30 -13.43 -22.85
CA GLY A 119 17.15 -13.59 -24.02
C GLY A 119 18.51 -12.88 -23.93
N MET A 120 18.81 -12.25 -22.79
CA MET A 120 20.08 -11.56 -22.56
C MET A 120 21.27 -12.52 -22.66
N ARG A 121 22.38 -12.06 -23.24
CA ARG A 121 23.63 -12.82 -23.26
C ARG A 121 24.16 -13.00 -21.84
N ALA A 122 24.61 -14.21 -21.53
CA ALA A 122 25.06 -14.55 -20.17
C ALA A 122 26.26 -13.71 -19.70
N ASP A 123 27.16 -13.34 -20.62
CA ASP A 123 28.34 -12.50 -20.37
C ASP A 123 28.00 -11.01 -20.13
N ALA A 124 26.76 -10.59 -20.43
CA ALA A 124 26.33 -9.22 -20.33
C ALA A 124 25.57 -8.90 -19.03
N ALA A 125 25.29 -9.91 -18.20
CA ALA A 125 24.46 -9.78 -17.00
C ALA A 125 25.05 -8.79 -15.98
N ASP A 126 26.32 -8.93 -15.63
CA ASP A 126 26.97 -8.03 -14.65
C ASP A 126 27.01 -6.58 -15.14
N ASP A 127 27.28 -6.38 -16.43
CA ASP A 127 27.29 -5.04 -17.01
C ASP A 127 25.88 -4.44 -17.07
N PHE A 128 24.87 -5.25 -17.39
CA PHE A 128 23.47 -4.82 -17.31
C PHE A 128 23.09 -4.42 -15.89
N SER A 129 23.42 -5.23 -14.89
CA SER A 129 23.14 -4.94 -13.49
C SER A 129 23.76 -3.62 -13.03
N ARG A 130 24.99 -3.30 -13.45
CA ARG A 130 25.60 -1.99 -13.15
C ARG A 130 24.85 -0.82 -13.78
N HIS A 131 24.43 -0.93 -15.04
CA HIS A 131 23.66 0.12 -15.71
C HIS A 131 22.27 0.28 -15.07
N ALA A 132 21.60 -0.83 -14.74
CA ALA A 132 20.32 -0.82 -14.07
C ALA A 132 20.43 -0.17 -12.67
N ALA A 133 21.47 -0.48 -11.90
CA ALA A 133 21.75 0.15 -10.62
C ALA A 133 21.98 1.66 -10.75
N ALA A 134 22.73 2.11 -11.77
CA ALA A 134 22.94 3.53 -12.05
C ALA A 134 21.65 4.28 -12.43
N LEU A 135 20.67 3.56 -12.99
CA LEU A 135 19.32 4.07 -13.26
C LEU A 135 18.38 3.98 -12.04
N GLY A 136 18.88 3.54 -10.88
CA GLY A 136 18.12 3.46 -9.62
C GLY A 136 17.35 2.16 -9.40
N PHE A 137 17.47 1.17 -10.29
CA PHE A 137 16.82 -0.14 -10.11
C PHE A 137 17.47 -0.97 -9.01
N ILE A 138 16.66 -1.79 -8.34
CA ILE A 138 17.11 -2.77 -7.37
C ILE A 138 17.63 -4.00 -8.13
N VAL A 139 18.93 -4.28 -8.04
CA VAL A 139 19.58 -5.41 -8.71
C VAL A 139 20.08 -6.49 -7.75
N GLU A 140 20.16 -6.18 -6.46
CA GLU A 140 20.63 -7.10 -5.43
C GLU A 140 19.47 -7.72 -4.64
N ALA A 141 19.56 -9.01 -4.35
CA ALA A 141 18.55 -9.72 -3.56
C ALA A 141 18.46 -9.23 -2.11
N ALA A 142 19.58 -8.73 -1.58
CA ALA A 142 19.70 -8.23 -0.21
C ALA A 142 19.42 -6.72 -0.07
N ASP A 143 18.99 -6.03 -1.13
CA ASP A 143 18.70 -4.59 -1.06
C ASP A 143 17.57 -4.30 -0.05
N PRO A 144 17.79 -3.43 0.96
CA PRO A 144 16.82 -3.17 2.01
C PRO A 144 15.51 -2.57 1.50
N ARG A 145 15.52 -1.91 0.33
CA ARG A 145 14.30 -1.34 -0.30
C ARG A 145 13.30 -2.43 -0.67
N ARG A 146 13.73 -3.69 -0.81
CA ARG A 146 12.85 -4.85 -1.08
C ARG A 146 11.89 -5.14 0.08
N ALA A 147 12.24 -4.73 1.29
CA ALA A 147 11.37 -4.83 2.46
C ALA A 147 10.25 -3.77 2.47
N ILE A 148 10.31 -2.77 1.59
CA ILE A 148 9.41 -1.61 1.62
C ILE A 148 8.35 -1.71 0.53
N ALA A 149 7.09 -1.68 0.94
CA ALA A 149 5.96 -1.48 0.05
C ALA A 149 5.46 -0.04 0.17
N ALA A 150 5.79 0.81 -0.81
CA ALA A 150 5.23 2.17 -0.89
C ALA A 150 4.16 2.28 -1.99
N CYS A 151 3.06 2.99 -1.71
CA CYS A 151 2.10 3.41 -2.74
C CYS A 151 2.51 4.74 -3.37
N ALA A 152 1.81 5.22 -4.40
CA ALA A 152 2.11 6.53 -5.00
C ALA A 152 2.08 7.66 -3.96
N GLY A 153 1.02 7.74 -3.14
CA GLY A 153 0.83 8.83 -2.19
C GLY A 153 0.52 10.16 -2.89
N ALA A 154 0.45 11.25 -2.11
CA ALA A 154 0.28 12.60 -2.63
C ALA A 154 1.57 13.10 -3.33
N PRO A 155 1.48 13.99 -4.32
CA PRO A 155 0.27 14.50 -4.98
C PRO A 155 -0.26 13.56 -6.08
N ALA A 156 0.49 12.52 -6.43
CA ALA A 156 0.14 11.60 -7.54
C ALA A 156 -1.18 10.83 -7.33
N CYS A 157 -1.59 10.63 -6.07
CA CYS A 157 -2.85 10.00 -5.69
C CYS A 157 -3.70 10.97 -4.88
N ARG A 158 -4.89 11.31 -5.41
CA ARG A 158 -5.86 12.19 -4.75
C ARG A 158 -6.30 11.70 -3.37
N SER A 159 -6.34 10.38 -3.14
CA SER A 159 -6.68 9.83 -1.82
C SER A 159 -5.52 9.89 -0.82
N GLY A 160 -4.30 10.22 -1.24
CA GLY A 160 -3.14 10.22 -0.36
C GLY A 160 -3.04 11.48 0.49
N CYS A 161 -2.69 11.33 1.77
CA CYS A 161 -2.42 12.41 2.72
C CYS A 161 -0.91 12.65 2.93
N MET A 162 -0.05 11.83 2.29
CA MET A 162 1.40 11.93 2.38
C MET A 162 2.10 11.41 1.13
N PRO A 163 3.32 11.89 0.82
CA PRO A 163 4.08 11.52 -0.37
C PRO A 163 4.80 10.18 -0.22
N ALA A 164 4.02 9.10 -0.08
CA ALA A 164 4.50 7.76 0.26
C ALA A 164 5.62 7.23 -0.66
N ARG A 165 5.56 7.46 -1.97
CA ARG A 165 6.61 7.00 -2.90
C ARG A 165 7.84 7.89 -2.81
N ASP A 166 7.66 9.21 -2.84
CA ASP A 166 8.76 10.18 -2.97
C ASP A 166 9.70 10.14 -1.77
N VAL A 167 9.20 9.74 -0.60
CA VAL A 167 9.99 9.62 0.64
C VAL A 167 10.49 8.21 0.93
N ALA A 168 10.20 7.23 0.07
CA ALA A 168 10.51 5.82 0.35
C ALA A 168 12.02 5.55 0.52
N ASP A 169 12.87 6.21 -0.26
CA ASP A 169 14.33 6.06 -0.14
C ASP A 169 14.85 6.68 1.18
N ALA A 170 14.35 7.85 1.57
CA ALA A 170 14.67 8.47 2.86
C ALA A 170 14.20 7.61 4.04
N VAL A 171 13.02 7.01 3.92
CA VAL A 171 12.49 6.03 4.90
C VAL A 171 13.37 4.79 4.96
N THR A 172 13.90 4.31 3.84
CA THR A 172 14.84 3.17 3.82
C THR A 172 16.06 3.46 4.69
N GLY A 173 16.67 4.64 4.52
CA GLY A 173 17.80 5.06 5.34
C GLY A 173 17.43 5.19 6.83
N ALA A 174 16.29 5.81 7.11
CA ALA A 174 15.79 5.99 8.48
C ALA A 174 15.44 4.65 9.18
N ALA A 175 15.01 3.64 8.43
CA ALA A 175 14.62 2.34 8.94
C ALA A 175 15.76 1.31 8.95
N ALA A 176 16.98 1.66 8.53
CA ALA A 176 18.06 0.69 8.29
C ALA A 176 18.29 -0.33 9.43
N ALA A 177 18.21 0.11 10.69
CA ALA A 177 18.41 -0.74 11.86
C ALA A 177 17.37 -1.88 12.02
N ILE A 178 16.19 -1.76 11.40
CA ILE A 178 15.11 -2.74 11.49
C ILE A 178 14.89 -3.54 10.20
N LEU A 179 15.65 -3.26 9.14
CA LEU A 179 15.54 -3.96 7.86
C LEU A 179 16.47 -5.18 7.79
N ASP A 180 16.32 -6.10 8.74
CA ASP A 180 17.13 -7.32 8.89
C ASP A 180 16.66 -8.51 8.02
N GLY A 181 15.78 -8.24 7.05
CA GLY A 181 15.15 -9.25 6.19
C GLY A 181 13.89 -9.90 6.78
N THR A 182 13.51 -9.59 8.02
CA THR A 182 12.29 -10.14 8.65
C THR A 182 11.08 -9.20 8.61
N VAL A 183 11.31 -7.93 8.30
CA VAL A 183 10.28 -6.87 8.31
C VAL A 183 9.75 -6.61 6.91
N THR A 184 8.43 -6.57 6.78
CA THR A 184 7.76 -5.86 5.67
C THR A 184 7.26 -4.51 6.17
N LEU A 185 7.86 -3.42 5.67
CA LEU A 185 7.49 -2.05 6.01
C LEU A 185 6.56 -1.48 4.92
N HIS A 186 5.32 -1.18 5.28
CA HIS A 186 4.34 -0.58 4.37
C HIS A 186 4.24 0.92 4.59
N ILE A 187 4.58 1.71 3.56
CA ILE A 187 4.41 3.16 3.56
C ILE A 187 3.18 3.50 2.72
N SER A 188 2.07 3.79 3.39
CA SER A 188 0.78 4.01 2.74
C SER A 188 0.34 5.47 2.82
N GLY A 189 -0.03 6.04 1.68
CA GLY A 189 -0.54 7.40 1.62
C GLY A 189 -1.91 7.58 2.29
N CYS A 190 -2.67 6.49 2.45
CA CYS A 190 -4.01 6.48 3.07
C CYS A 190 -4.36 5.09 3.63
N PRO A 191 -5.46 4.94 4.38
CA PRO A 191 -5.89 3.66 4.95
C PRO A 191 -6.22 2.56 3.91
N LYS A 192 -6.39 2.90 2.62
CA LYS A 192 -6.67 1.91 1.55
C LYS A 192 -5.55 0.88 1.35
N GLY A 193 -4.32 1.22 1.69
CA GLY A 193 -3.19 0.29 1.68
C GLY A 193 -2.86 -0.34 0.32
N CYS A 194 -2.91 0.44 -0.77
CA CYS A 194 -2.82 -0.11 -2.13
C CYS A 194 -1.53 -0.90 -2.43
N ALA A 195 -0.39 -0.50 -1.84
CA ALA A 195 0.89 -1.12 -2.12
C ALA A 195 1.11 -2.45 -1.38
N ASN A 196 0.44 -2.65 -0.25
CA ASN A 196 0.37 -3.92 0.44
C ASN A 196 -1.03 -4.07 1.09
N PRO A 197 -2.01 -4.67 0.39
CA PRO A 197 -3.38 -4.81 0.91
C PRO A 197 -3.49 -5.87 2.01
N ARG A 198 -2.45 -6.67 2.24
CA ARG A 198 -2.38 -7.68 3.31
C ARG A 198 -1.75 -7.06 4.56
N ALA A 199 -1.69 -7.86 5.63
CA ALA A 199 -0.96 -7.48 6.82
C ALA A 199 0.53 -7.24 6.51
N ALA A 200 1.07 -6.14 7.03
CA ALA A 200 2.50 -5.84 7.03
C ALA A 200 3.02 -6.03 8.46
N THR A 201 4.32 -6.34 8.61
CA THR A 201 4.96 -6.36 9.93
C THR A 201 4.79 -5.01 10.63
N LEU A 202 4.98 -3.93 9.86
CA LEU A 202 4.77 -2.56 10.29
C LEU A 202 4.22 -1.74 9.12
N ALA A 203 3.17 -0.97 9.34
CA ALA A 203 2.68 0.01 8.38
C ALA A 203 2.70 1.41 8.98
N LEU A 204 3.18 2.38 8.20
CA LEU A 204 3.06 3.82 8.47
C LEU A 204 2.10 4.40 7.44
N VAL A 205 1.03 5.01 7.94
CA VAL A 205 -0.17 5.33 7.15
C VAL A 205 -0.49 6.80 7.31
N GLY A 206 -0.56 7.53 6.20
CA GLY A 206 -1.10 8.89 6.19
C GLY A 206 -2.61 8.87 6.39
N SER A 207 -3.12 9.81 7.16
CA SER A 207 -4.55 10.05 7.34
C SER A 207 -4.81 11.55 7.55
N ASP A 208 -6.07 11.94 7.54
CA ASP A 208 -6.49 13.31 7.86
C ASP A 208 -6.15 13.71 9.30
N ALA A 209 -6.04 12.73 10.20
CA ALA A 209 -5.62 12.93 11.59
C ALA A 209 -4.09 12.94 11.77
N GLY A 210 -3.32 12.91 10.68
CA GLY A 210 -1.87 12.81 10.68
C GLY A 210 -1.37 11.39 10.41
N LEU A 211 -0.19 11.07 10.93
CA LEU A 211 0.41 9.76 10.81
C LEU A 211 -0.29 8.75 11.72
N ALA A 212 -0.54 7.57 11.19
CA ALA A 212 -1.06 6.41 11.87
C ALA A 212 -0.11 5.22 11.67
N LEU A 213 -0.20 4.19 12.52
CA LEU A 213 0.58 2.97 12.37
C LEU A 213 -0.23 1.71 12.64
N SER A 214 0.12 0.61 12.00
CA SER A 214 -0.30 -0.74 12.41
C SER A 214 0.88 -1.68 12.54
N VAL A 215 0.73 -2.68 13.41
CA VAL A 215 1.71 -3.76 13.66
C VAL A 215 1.05 -5.08 13.32
N ASN A 216 1.70 -5.89 12.48
CA ASN A 216 1.16 -7.17 11.99
C ASN A 216 -0.28 -7.06 11.46
N GLY A 217 -0.60 -5.92 10.85
CA GLY A 217 -1.95 -5.54 10.49
C GLY A 217 -2.01 -4.84 9.14
N ARG A 218 -3.23 -4.60 8.66
CA ARG A 218 -3.48 -3.87 7.42
C ARG A 218 -3.33 -2.37 7.64
N ALA A 219 -3.18 -1.60 6.55
CA ALA A 219 -3.16 -0.14 6.63
C ALA A 219 -4.49 0.45 7.16
N ALA A 220 -5.61 -0.25 6.93
CA ALA A 220 -6.93 0.14 7.42
C ALA A 220 -7.09 -0.01 8.94
N GLU A 221 -6.21 -0.79 9.58
CA GLU A 221 -6.22 -1.07 11.03
C GLU A 221 -5.24 -0.15 11.78
N ALA A 222 -4.69 0.85 11.10
CA ALA A 222 -3.71 1.75 11.68
C ALA A 222 -4.34 2.67 12.73
N VAL A 223 -3.66 2.80 13.87
CA VAL A 223 -4.04 3.68 14.96
C VAL A 223 -3.31 5.03 14.85
N PRO A 224 -3.97 6.17 15.11
CA PRO A 224 -3.32 7.48 15.07
C PRO A 224 -2.15 7.55 16.07
N THR A 225 -1.08 8.22 15.66
CA THR A 225 0.10 8.42 16.54
C THR A 225 0.15 9.82 17.14
N GLY A 226 -0.55 10.78 16.55
CA GLY A 226 -0.48 12.20 16.90
C GLY A 226 0.64 12.97 16.18
N CYS A 227 1.42 12.31 15.32
CA CYS A 227 2.46 12.96 14.52
C CYS A 227 1.88 13.54 13.24
N ALA A 228 2.48 14.62 12.74
CA ALA A 228 2.17 15.11 11.40
C ALA A 228 2.67 14.12 10.34
N THR A 229 1.99 14.04 9.19
CA THR A 229 2.46 13.22 8.07
C THR A 229 3.79 13.73 7.49
N THR A 230 4.09 15.02 7.66
CA THR A 230 5.38 15.63 7.29
C THR A 230 6.55 15.08 8.12
N ASP A 231 6.29 14.52 9.30
CA ASP A 231 7.33 13.98 10.18
C ASP A 231 7.72 12.54 9.83
N LEU A 232 7.13 11.92 8.80
CA LEU A 232 7.26 10.49 8.50
C LEU A 232 8.70 9.95 8.59
N VAL A 233 9.67 10.63 7.97
CA VAL A 233 11.07 10.17 7.95
C VAL A 233 11.69 10.25 9.34
N ALA A 234 11.51 11.36 10.05
CA ALA A 234 12.02 11.54 11.41
C ALA A 234 11.34 10.59 12.40
N ALA A 235 10.03 10.37 12.24
CA ALA A 235 9.24 9.44 13.02
C ALA A 235 9.73 7.99 12.79
N THR A 236 10.02 7.63 11.54
CA THR A 236 10.63 6.33 11.20
C THR A 236 11.98 6.13 11.88
N ALA A 237 12.85 7.16 11.88
CA ALA A 237 14.14 7.07 12.54
C ALA A 237 14.02 6.85 14.06
N ARG A 238 13.13 7.59 14.73
CA ARG A 238 12.84 7.40 16.17
C ARG A 238 12.29 6.01 16.48
N LEU A 239 11.38 5.54 15.62
CA LEU A 239 10.77 4.23 15.73
C LEU A 239 11.83 3.13 15.59
N ALA A 240 12.67 3.20 14.55
CA ALA A 240 13.73 2.24 14.30
C ALA A 240 14.74 2.21 15.46
N ALA A 241 15.16 3.38 15.96
CA ALA A 241 16.06 3.48 17.11
C ALA A 241 15.44 2.90 18.40
N THR A 242 14.13 3.05 18.59
CA THR A 242 13.42 2.44 19.72
C THR A 242 13.35 0.93 19.59
N ILE A 243 12.96 0.42 18.42
CA ILE A 243 12.91 -1.04 18.18
C ILE A 243 14.30 -1.66 18.37
N ASP A 244 15.36 -1.01 17.91
CA ASP A 244 16.73 -1.48 18.06
C ASP A 244 17.19 -1.50 19.52
N ARG A 245 16.94 -0.41 20.27
CA ARG A 245 17.25 -0.34 21.71
C ARG A 245 16.52 -1.39 22.54
N GLU A 246 15.25 -1.63 22.22
CA GLU A 246 14.40 -2.58 22.95
C GLU A 246 14.58 -4.04 22.46
N ARG A 247 15.40 -4.28 21.44
CA ARG A 247 15.63 -5.61 20.86
C ARG A 247 16.38 -6.50 21.83
N ARG A 248 15.86 -7.69 22.10
CA ARG A 248 16.53 -8.67 22.96
C ARG A 248 17.63 -9.40 22.19
N PRO A 249 18.66 -9.94 22.86
CA PRO A 249 19.69 -10.76 22.21
C PRO A 249 19.07 -11.93 21.43
N GLY A 250 19.41 -12.05 20.14
CA GLY A 250 18.88 -13.08 19.24
C GLY A 250 17.45 -12.86 18.72
N GLU A 251 16.79 -11.76 19.11
CA GLU A 251 15.46 -11.40 18.62
C GLU A 251 15.54 -10.71 17.25
N THR A 252 14.64 -11.07 16.33
CA THR A 252 14.52 -10.39 15.03
C THR A 252 13.81 -9.05 15.19
N ALA A 253 13.96 -8.15 14.22
CA ALA A 253 13.23 -6.89 14.19
C ALA A 253 11.70 -7.12 14.15
N ALA A 254 11.23 -8.10 13.36
CA ALA A 254 9.81 -8.46 13.32
C ALA A 254 9.26 -8.96 14.66
N ALA A 255 10.02 -9.80 15.38
CA ALA A 255 9.64 -10.28 16.70
C ALA A 255 9.58 -9.14 17.73
N SER A 256 10.55 -8.23 17.67
CA SER A 256 10.60 -7.03 18.51
C SER A 256 9.38 -6.14 18.27
N ILE A 257 9.04 -5.89 17.00
CA ILE A 257 7.87 -5.11 16.59
C ILE A 257 6.58 -5.75 17.11
N ALA A 258 6.43 -7.07 16.93
CA ALA A 258 5.27 -7.81 17.41
C ALA A 258 5.09 -7.72 18.93
N ARG A 259 6.19 -7.83 19.69
CA ARG A 259 6.20 -7.77 21.15
C ARG A 259 5.89 -6.37 21.68
N LEU A 260 6.46 -5.33 21.07
CA LEU A 260 6.24 -3.94 21.46
C LEU A 260 4.80 -3.49 21.14
N GLY A 261 4.22 -4.04 20.08
CA GLY A 261 2.83 -3.81 19.69
C GLY A 261 2.56 -2.39 19.19
N ALA A 262 1.35 -2.16 18.67
CA ALA A 262 1.02 -0.89 18.05
C ALA A 262 1.04 0.29 19.03
N SER A 263 0.45 0.14 20.21
CA SER A 263 0.38 1.22 21.21
C SER A 263 1.75 1.62 21.76
N GLY A 264 2.63 0.64 22.03
CA GLY A 264 3.98 0.90 22.52
C GLY A 264 4.89 1.57 21.49
N LEU A 265 4.68 1.26 20.21
CA LEU A 265 5.39 1.93 19.11
C LEU A 265 4.80 3.31 18.78
N ALA A 266 3.48 3.51 18.94
CA ALA A 266 2.81 4.78 18.66
C ALA A 266 3.31 5.90 19.57
N SER A 267 3.49 5.61 20.86
CA SER A 267 4.05 6.56 21.82
C SER A 267 5.51 6.92 21.52
N ALA A 268 6.29 6.00 20.92
CA ALA A 268 7.68 6.24 20.55
C ALA A 268 7.86 7.08 19.27
N LEU A 269 6.81 7.24 18.46
CA LEU A 269 6.87 7.94 17.18
C LEU A 269 6.86 9.45 17.32
N CYS A 270 6.16 9.99 18.32
CA CYS A 270 5.97 11.43 18.47
C CYS A 270 6.74 11.96 19.69
N PRO A 271 7.52 13.04 19.56
CA PRO A 271 8.01 13.74 20.73
C PRO A 271 6.81 14.22 21.55
N GLU A 272 6.88 14.16 22.88
CA GLU A 272 5.89 14.85 23.70
C GLU A 272 5.85 16.32 23.28
N PRO A 273 4.65 16.95 23.19
CA PRO A 273 4.58 18.38 22.94
C PRO A 273 5.40 19.06 24.01
N ALA A 274 6.41 19.84 23.60
CA ALA A 274 7.18 20.65 24.53
C ALA A 274 6.19 21.45 25.38
N HIS A 275 6.13 21.14 26.68
CA HIS A 275 5.31 21.90 27.61
C HIS A 275 5.76 23.36 27.52
N ALA A 276 4.91 24.19 26.94
CA ALA A 276 5.04 25.65 26.93
C ALA A 276 4.67 26.21 28.30
#